data_AF-A0A2N6BGA3-F1
#
_entry.id   AF-A0A2N6BGA3-F1
#
_cell.length_a   1.000
_cell.length_b   1.000
_cell.length_c   1.000
_cell.angle_alpha   90.00
_cell.angle_beta   90.00
_cell.angle_gamma   90.00
#
_symmetry.space_group_name_H-M   'P 1'
#
loop_
_entity.id
_entity.type
_entity.pdbx_description
1 polymer ?
#
loop_
_entity_poly.entity_id
_entity_poly.type
_entity_poly.pdbx_seq_one_letter_code
_entity_poly.pdbx_strand_id
1 'polypeptide(L)'
;MSKCPGQDTASWGYDAIFDVECPKCHAPVEFFKDEMRRKCQSCGERVFNDRMDLGCAKWCPSAEACIGADSLKDFKVNEKRKERREEFRELLEHAEGDEAVIELFKTLYGEYPKDDALFDTNRLATVQERDESLFKRATAAFRGYLDRKAESAEAEVKARERTAKMLENDQYKKRKAELEAAKAEKPLDTH
;
A
#
# COMPACT_ATOMS: atom_id res chain seq x y z
N MET A 1 13.47 -25.49 3.16
CA MET A 1 13.19 -24.38 4.10
C MET A 1 12.90 -23.14 3.28
N SER A 2 11.71 -22.57 3.39
CA SER A 2 11.32 -21.36 2.66
C SER A 2 12.10 -20.18 3.24
N LYS A 3 12.97 -19.55 2.44
CA LYS A 3 13.64 -18.31 2.86
C LYS A 3 12.60 -17.20 3.00
N CYS A 4 12.82 -16.28 3.95
CA CYS A 4 11.97 -15.11 4.10
C CYS A 4 11.98 -14.32 2.78
N PRO A 5 10.82 -14.01 2.16
CA PRO A 5 10.80 -13.29 0.87
C PRO A 5 11.46 -11.91 0.95
N GLY A 6 11.45 -11.30 2.14
CA GLY A 6 12.17 -10.06 2.42
C GLY A 6 13.70 -10.21 2.48
N GLN A 7 14.24 -11.42 2.61
CA GLN A 7 15.68 -11.74 2.66
C GLN A 7 16.11 -12.75 1.58
N ASP A 8 15.20 -13.16 0.71
CA ASP A 8 15.49 -14.08 -0.38
C ASP A 8 15.88 -13.29 -1.64
N THR A 9 17.17 -13.02 -1.73
CA THR A 9 17.82 -12.32 -2.85
C THR A 9 17.49 -12.92 -4.22
N ALA A 10 17.14 -14.21 -4.29
CA ALA A 10 16.76 -14.89 -5.54
C ALA A 10 15.45 -14.37 -6.15
N SER A 11 14.60 -13.69 -5.37
CA SER A 11 13.30 -13.15 -5.80
C SER A 11 13.30 -11.65 -6.07
N TRP A 12 14.47 -11.01 -6.00
CA TRP A 12 14.60 -9.55 -6.09
C TRP A 12 14.83 -9.07 -7.52
N GLY A 13 14.22 -7.93 -7.85
CA GLY A 13 14.43 -7.23 -9.13
C GLY A 13 15.69 -6.36 -9.13
N TYR A 14 15.96 -5.72 -10.27
CA TYR A 14 17.11 -4.81 -10.45
C TYR A 14 17.09 -3.59 -9.52
N ASP A 15 15.96 -3.29 -8.90
CA ASP A 15 15.72 -2.19 -7.96
C ASP A 15 16.08 -2.55 -6.50
N ALA A 16 16.51 -3.78 -6.22
CA ALA A 16 16.84 -4.22 -4.87
C ALA A 16 18.21 -3.79 -4.36
N ILE A 17 19.02 -3.15 -5.22
CA ILE A 17 20.28 -2.50 -4.88
C ILE A 17 20.16 -1.05 -5.31
N PHE A 18 20.43 -0.11 -4.41
CA PHE A 18 20.36 1.32 -4.71
C PHE A 18 21.34 2.11 -3.84
N ASP A 19 21.75 3.28 -4.33
CA ASP A 19 22.61 4.19 -3.58
C ASP A 19 21.78 5.19 -2.76
N VAL A 20 22.20 5.40 -1.52
CA VAL A 20 21.72 6.47 -0.64
C VAL A 20 22.90 7.40 -0.34
N GLU A 21 22.68 8.72 -0.37
CA GLU A 21 23.73 9.68 -0.04
C GLU A 21 24.05 9.66 1.46
N CYS A 22 25.34 9.59 1.80
CA CYS A 22 25.76 9.72 3.19
C CYS A 22 25.45 11.14 3.72
N PRO A 23 24.67 11.31 4.80
CA PRO A 23 24.30 12.63 5.30
C PRO A 23 25.48 13.45 5.84
N LYS A 24 26.64 12.82 6.04
CA LYS A 24 27.86 13.48 6.55
C LYS A 24 28.83 13.91 5.45
N CYS A 25 29.01 13.08 4.43
CA CYS A 25 30.06 13.30 3.41
C CYS A 25 29.55 13.26 1.98
N HIS A 26 28.25 13.03 1.77
CA HIS A 26 27.56 12.95 0.49
C HIS A 26 28.10 11.90 -0.49
N ALA A 27 29.00 11.04 -0.05
CA ALA A 27 29.42 9.88 -0.84
C ALA A 27 28.24 8.90 -1.00
N PRO A 28 28.09 8.26 -2.18
CA PRO A 28 27.09 7.22 -2.37
C PRO A 28 27.40 6.03 -1.46
N VAL A 29 26.36 5.53 -0.80
CA VAL A 29 26.41 4.30 -0.01
C VAL A 29 25.43 3.32 -0.63
N GLU A 30 25.96 2.26 -1.22
CA GLU A 30 25.16 1.17 -1.78
C GLU A 30 24.43 0.42 -0.66
N PHE A 31 23.12 0.27 -0.80
CA PHE A 31 22.26 -0.51 0.07
C PHE A 31 21.62 -1.66 -0.68
N PHE A 32 21.50 -2.81 -0.02
CA PHE A 32 20.52 -3.81 -0.38
C PHE A 32 19.16 -3.48 0.28
N LYS A 33 18.05 -3.84 -0.36
CA LYS A 33 16.69 -3.49 0.12
C LYS A 33 16.36 -3.98 1.53
N ASP A 34 17.04 -5.00 2.04
CA ASP A 34 16.86 -5.59 3.37
C ASP A 34 17.85 -5.07 4.43
N GLU A 35 18.85 -4.29 4.02
CA GLU A 35 19.82 -3.70 4.92
C GLU A 35 19.24 -2.48 5.62
N MET A 36 19.06 -2.55 6.94
CA MET A 36 18.55 -1.42 7.73
C MET A 36 19.53 -0.24 7.80
N ARG A 37 20.83 -0.52 7.84
CA ARG A 37 21.89 0.47 8.02
C ARG A 37 23.21 -0.06 7.51
N ARG A 38 24.02 0.82 6.94
CA ARG A 38 25.35 0.48 6.41
C ARG A 38 26.37 1.53 6.82
N LYS A 39 27.62 1.11 6.96
CA LYS A 39 28.73 2.02 7.27
C LYS A 39 29.19 2.68 5.96
N CYS A 40 29.25 4.01 5.93
CA CYS A 40 29.83 4.74 4.81
C CYS A 40 31.33 4.42 4.69
N GLN A 41 31.78 3.95 3.52
CA GLN A 41 33.20 3.60 3.30
C GLN A 41 34.12 4.82 3.27
N SER A 42 33.59 6.01 2.92
CA SER A 42 34.38 7.24 2.81
C SER A 42 34.63 7.93 4.16
N CYS A 43 33.66 7.94 5.08
CA CYS A 43 33.76 8.71 6.33
C CYS A 43 33.47 7.92 7.61
N GLY A 44 33.04 6.65 7.49
CA GLY A 44 32.76 5.75 8.60
C GLY A 44 31.42 5.96 9.33
N GLU A 45 30.60 6.91 8.91
CA GLU A 45 29.27 7.19 9.49
C GLU A 45 28.30 6.03 9.28
N ARG A 46 27.38 5.79 10.21
CA ARG A 46 26.29 4.82 10.02
C ARG A 46 25.15 5.50 9.26
N VAL A 47 24.99 5.15 7.99
CA VAL A 47 23.89 5.60 7.14
C VAL A 47 22.72 4.65 7.34
N PHE A 48 21.51 5.20 7.47
CA PHE A 48 20.28 4.42 7.56
C PHE A 48 19.67 4.31 6.16
N ASN A 49 19.10 3.15 5.86
CA ASN A 49 18.37 2.94 4.63
C ASN A 49 16.98 3.59 4.74
N ASP A 50 16.82 4.74 4.11
CA ASP A 50 15.55 5.49 4.05
C ASP A 50 14.52 4.84 3.12
N ARG A 51 14.97 3.93 2.24
CA ARG A 51 14.14 3.16 1.30
C ARG A 51 13.91 1.72 1.75
N MET A 52 14.18 1.39 3.02
CA MET A 52 13.96 0.05 3.55
C MET A 52 12.50 -0.40 3.30
N ASP A 53 12.36 -1.42 2.45
CA ASP A 53 11.05 -1.92 2.03
C ASP A 53 10.48 -2.89 3.07
N LEU A 54 9.68 -2.35 3.99
CA LEU A 54 8.90 -3.13 4.96
C LEU A 54 7.61 -3.72 4.35
N GLY A 55 7.47 -3.77 3.02
CA GLY A 55 6.29 -4.30 2.34
C GLY A 55 5.91 -5.73 2.72
N CYS A 56 6.88 -6.57 3.13
CA CYS A 56 6.60 -7.90 3.65
C CYS A 56 5.87 -7.87 5.01
N ALA A 57 6.05 -6.81 5.80
CA ALA A 57 5.37 -6.63 7.08
C ALA A 57 3.85 -6.45 6.94
N LYS A 58 3.34 -6.19 5.72
CA LYS A 58 1.90 -6.11 5.43
C LYS A 58 1.18 -7.45 5.64
N TRP A 59 1.85 -8.56 5.33
CA TRP A 59 1.23 -9.89 5.29
C TRP A 59 2.01 -10.95 6.08
N CYS A 60 3.25 -10.68 6.49
CA CYS A 60 4.11 -11.64 7.18
C CYS A 60 3.65 -11.88 8.63
N PRO A 61 3.35 -13.13 9.04
CA PRO A 61 2.98 -13.44 10.42
C PRO A 61 4.09 -13.15 11.45
N SER A 62 5.36 -13.17 11.01
CA SER A 62 6.54 -12.94 11.87
C SER A 62 7.01 -11.48 11.85
N ALA A 63 6.27 -10.55 11.24
CA ALA A 63 6.68 -9.16 11.08
C ALA A 63 7.01 -8.48 12.42
N GLU A 64 6.17 -8.67 13.44
CA GLU A 64 6.37 -8.07 14.77
C GLU A 64 7.68 -8.51 15.42
N ALA A 65 7.98 -9.82 15.35
CA ALA A 65 9.23 -10.37 15.87
C ALA A 65 10.45 -9.92 15.04
N CYS A 66 10.26 -9.56 13.76
CA CYS A 66 11.33 -9.18 12.85
C CYS A 66 11.75 -7.70 13.03
N ILE A 67 10.78 -6.77 13.05
CA ILE A 67 11.07 -5.32 13.06
C ILE A 67 10.71 -4.63 14.38
N GLY A 68 10.10 -5.37 15.31
CA GLY A 68 9.63 -4.84 16.59
C GLY A 68 8.20 -4.28 16.51
N ALA A 69 7.49 -4.33 17.64
CA ALA A 69 6.10 -3.91 17.75
C ALA A 69 5.89 -2.42 17.43
N ASP A 70 6.77 -1.53 17.88
CA ASP A 70 6.68 -0.10 17.61
C ASP A 70 6.88 0.21 16.13
N SER A 71 7.90 -0.36 15.49
CA SER A 71 8.16 -0.20 14.06
C SER A 71 7.00 -0.75 13.20
N LEU A 72 6.41 -1.88 13.60
CA LEU A 72 5.25 -2.45 12.91
C LEU A 72 4.01 -1.55 13.07
N LYS A 73 3.81 -0.95 14.24
CA LYS A 73 2.74 0.01 14.48
C LYS A 73 2.91 1.25 13.61
N ASP A 74 4.11 1.82 13.56
CA ASP A 74 4.42 3.00 12.74
C ASP A 74 4.26 2.70 11.24
N PHE A 75 4.69 1.51 10.81
CA PHE A 75 4.46 1.03 9.45
C PHE A 75 2.96 0.99 9.10
N LYS A 76 2.13 0.38 9.95
CA LYS A 76 0.67 0.32 9.75
C LYS A 76 0.03 1.70 9.69
N VAL A 77 0.48 2.63 10.53
CA VAL A 77 0.01 4.03 10.48
C VAL A 77 0.39 4.69 9.16
N ASN A 78 1.62 4.48 8.67
CA ASN A 78 2.06 5.03 7.39
C ASN A 78 1.29 4.44 6.20
N GLU A 79 1.02 3.14 6.21
CA GLU A 79 0.19 2.47 5.20
C GLU A 79 -1.23 3.05 5.19
N LYS A 80 -1.88 3.20 6.36
CA LYS A 80 -3.19 3.85 6.46
C LYS A 80 -3.18 5.27 5.90
N ARG A 81 -2.10 6.03 6.12
CA ARG A 81 -1.94 7.38 5.55
C ARG A 81 -1.77 7.36 4.03
N LYS A 82 -1.12 6.33 3.47
CA LYS A 82 -1.03 6.15 2.01
C LYS A 82 -2.42 5.89 1.43
N GLU A 83 -3.16 4.94 1.99
CA GLU A 83 -4.54 4.64 1.60
C GLU A 83 -5.42 5.89 1.67
N ARG A 84 -5.37 6.66 2.78
CA ARG A 84 -6.10 7.92 2.94
C ARG A 84 -5.76 8.94 1.84
N ARG A 85 -4.50 9.01 1.37
CA ARG A 85 -4.10 9.92 0.28
C ARG A 85 -4.61 9.46 -1.07
N GLU A 86 -4.65 8.15 -1.31
CA GLU A 86 -5.20 7.56 -2.53
C GLU A 86 -6.71 7.76 -2.60
N GLU A 87 -7.43 7.49 -1.51
CA GLU A 87 -8.86 7.78 -1.40
C GLU A 87 -9.18 9.27 -1.63
N PHE A 88 -8.32 10.17 -1.13
CA PHE A 88 -8.48 11.60 -1.38
C PHE A 88 -8.26 11.96 -2.85
N ARG A 89 -7.27 11.35 -3.51
CA ARG A 89 -7.05 11.53 -4.96
C ARG A 89 -8.27 11.09 -5.75
N GLU A 90 -8.82 9.92 -5.45
CA GLU A 90 -10.03 9.40 -6.10
C GLU A 90 -11.23 10.33 -5.89
N LEU A 91 -11.39 10.88 -4.68
CA LEU A 91 -12.43 11.89 -4.43
C LEU A 91 -12.26 13.12 -5.33
N LEU A 92 -11.04 13.62 -5.51
CA LEU A 92 -10.80 14.80 -6.35
C LEU A 92 -11.13 14.53 -7.83
N GLU A 93 -11.03 13.30 -8.32
CA GLU A 93 -11.48 12.94 -9.67
C GLU A 93 -13.00 13.17 -9.84
N HIS A 94 -13.79 12.98 -8.78
CA HIS A 94 -15.24 13.25 -8.83
C HIS A 94 -15.59 14.74 -8.82
N ALA A 95 -14.63 15.61 -8.55
CA ALA A 95 -14.76 17.06 -8.60
C ALA A 95 -14.03 17.66 -9.82
N GLU A 96 -13.60 16.85 -10.78
CA GLU A 96 -12.84 17.30 -11.94
C GLU A 96 -13.56 18.43 -12.69
N GLY A 97 -12.86 19.54 -12.92
CA GLY A 97 -13.39 20.73 -13.58
C GLY A 97 -14.12 21.72 -12.66
N ASP A 98 -14.30 21.42 -11.36
CA ASP A 98 -14.88 22.34 -10.37
C ASP A 98 -13.83 22.78 -9.34
N GLU A 99 -13.05 23.81 -9.70
CA GLU A 99 -11.95 24.33 -8.87
C GLU A 99 -12.39 24.70 -7.45
N ALA A 100 -13.61 25.25 -7.30
CA ALA A 100 -14.13 25.65 -5.99
C ALA A 100 -14.39 24.44 -5.09
N VAL A 101 -14.94 23.36 -5.65
CA VAL A 101 -15.16 22.10 -4.91
C VAL A 101 -13.82 21.43 -4.56
N ILE A 102 -12.86 21.43 -5.50
CA ILE A 102 -11.51 20.88 -5.26
C ILE A 102 -10.82 21.62 -4.11
N GLU A 103 -10.82 22.96 -4.12
CA GLU A 103 -10.20 23.74 -3.05
C GLU A 103 -10.90 23.57 -1.69
N LEU A 104 -12.23 23.44 -1.69
CA LEU A 104 -12.97 23.09 -0.50
C LEU A 104 -12.51 21.74 0.08
N PHE A 105 -12.43 20.70 -0.74
CA PHE A 105 -12.00 19.37 -0.29
C PHE A 105 -10.55 19.36 0.21
N LYS A 106 -9.62 20.06 -0.46
CA LYS A 106 -8.25 20.23 0.02
C LYS A 106 -8.19 20.88 1.39
N THR A 107 -8.99 21.94 1.59
CA THR A 107 -9.09 22.64 2.87
C THR A 107 -9.62 21.69 3.95
N LEU A 108 -10.75 21.03 3.70
CA LEU A 108 -11.34 20.07 4.64
C LEU A 108 -10.40 18.91 4.99
N TYR A 109 -9.66 18.39 4.01
CA TYR A 109 -8.69 17.30 4.19
C TYR A 109 -7.48 17.73 5.04
N GLY A 110 -6.96 18.94 4.80
CA GLY A 110 -5.81 19.49 5.50
C GLY A 110 -6.12 19.95 6.92
N GLU A 111 -7.34 20.44 7.16
CA GLU A 111 -7.81 20.84 8.50
C GLU A 111 -8.18 19.65 9.40
N TYR A 112 -8.26 18.43 8.85
CA TYR A 112 -8.64 17.24 9.61
C TYR A 112 -7.40 16.51 10.16
N PRO A 113 -7.13 16.59 11.48
CA PRO A 113 -5.89 16.05 12.05
C PRO A 113 -5.90 14.54 12.25
N LYS A 114 -7.06 13.88 12.09
CA LYS A 114 -7.19 12.45 12.32
C LYS A 114 -7.03 11.67 11.01
N ASP A 115 -6.40 10.50 11.11
CA ASP A 115 -6.15 9.60 9.98
C ASP A 115 -7.26 8.53 9.82
N ASP A 116 -8.47 8.77 10.36
CA ASP A 116 -9.61 7.83 10.35
C ASP A 116 -10.67 8.10 9.27
N ALA A 117 -10.68 9.30 8.70
CA ALA A 117 -11.54 9.68 7.59
C ALA A 117 -10.84 10.68 6.66
N LEU A 118 -11.43 10.94 5.48
CA LEU A 118 -10.93 11.96 4.57
C LEU A 118 -11.04 13.37 5.18
N PHE A 119 -12.18 13.69 5.76
CA PHE A 119 -12.45 14.95 6.45
C PHE A 119 -13.69 14.80 7.37
N ASP A 120 -13.93 15.80 8.21
CA ASP A 120 -15.14 15.88 9.03
C ASP A 120 -16.36 16.30 8.19
N THR A 121 -17.33 15.39 8.04
CA THR A 121 -18.56 15.64 7.28
C THR A 121 -19.42 16.76 7.89
N ASN A 122 -19.31 17.01 9.20
CA ASN A 122 -20.03 18.12 9.82
C ASN A 122 -19.49 19.46 9.32
N ARG A 123 -18.19 19.55 9.03
CA ARG A 123 -17.57 20.76 8.51
C ARG A 123 -18.00 21.03 7.06
N LEU A 124 -18.21 19.98 6.26
CA LEU A 124 -18.83 20.13 4.95
C LEU A 124 -20.25 20.70 5.06
N ALA A 125 -21.05 20.28 6.04
CA ALA A 125 -22.39 20.82 6.26
C ALA A 125 -22.38 22.33 6.59
N THR A 126 -21.38 22.82 7.32
CA THR A 126 -21.28 24.27 7.61
C THR A 126 -21.07 25.15 6.38
N VAL A 127 -20.61 24.58 5.25
CA VAL A 127 -20.48 25.31 3.98
C VAL A 127 -21.85 25.72 3.45
N GLN A 128 -22.90 24.94 3.72
CA GLN A 128 -24.25 25.21 3.25
C GLN A 128 -24.75 26.61 3.66
N GLU A 129 -24.39 27.06 4.87
CA GLU A 129 -24.79 28.37 5.39
C GLU A 129 -24.10 29.53 4.65
N ARG A 130 -22.93 29.28 4.06
CA ARG A 130 -22.11 30.29 3.39
C ARG A 130 -22.32 30.30 1.88
N ASP A 131 -22.40 29.11 1.29
CA ASP A 131 -22.57 28.90 -0.15
C ASP A 131 -23.32 27.58 -0.40
N GLU A 132 -24.63 27.69 -0.57
CA GLU A 132 -25.52 26.56 -0.85
C GLU A 132 -25.20 25.89 -2.18
N SER A 133 -24.76 26.67 -3.18
CA SER A 133 -24.43 26.15 -4.51
C SER A 133 -23.18 25.28 -4.44
N LEU A 134 -22.13 25.77 -3.80
CA LEU A 134 -20.90 25.02 -3.56
C LEU A 134 -21.16 23.76 -2.73
N PHE A 135 -21.97 23.86 -1.68
CA PHE A 135 -22.36 22.70 -0.86
C PHE A 135 -23.06 21.61 -1.69
N LYS A 136 -24.00 21.97 -2.56
CA LYS A 136 -24.71 21.01 -3.42
C LYS A 136 -23.74 20.30 -4.38
N ARG A 137 -22.85 21.04 -5.04
CA ARG A 137 -21.87 20.47 -5.98
C ARG A 137 -20.86 19.58 -5.25
N ALA A 138 -20.33 20.02 -4.11
CA ALA A 138 -19.43 19.22 -3.29
C ALA A 138 -20.10 17.94 -2.77
N THR A 139 -21.34 18.02 -2.30
CA THR A 139 -22.08 16.85 -1.82
C THR A 139 -22.38 15.86 -2.97
N ALA A 140 -22.66 16.36 -4.17
CA ALA A 140 -22.84 15.53 -5.36
C ALA A 140 -21.55 14.78 -5.74
N ALA A 141 -20.41 15.48 -5.77
CA ALA A 141 -19.09 14.87 -6.00
C ALA A 141 -18.75 13.83 -4.94
N PHE A 142 -18.94 14.16 -3.66
CA PHE A 142 -18.67 13.24 -2.55
C PHE A 142 -19.59 12.00 -2.59
N ARG A 143 -20.87 12.17 -2.95
CA ARG A 143 -21.77 11.03 -3.15
C ARG A 143 -21.31 10.14 -4.30
N GLY A 144 -20.92 10.72 -5.43
CA GLY A 144 -20.38 9.97 -6.56
C GLY A 144 -19.14 9.13 -6.20
N TYR A 145 -18.25 9.70 -5.36
CA TYR A 145 -17.12 8.96 -4.78
C TYR A 145 -17.58 7.77 -3.93
N LEU A 146 -18.53 7.98 -3.01
CA LEU A 146 -19.04 6.91 -2.14
C LEU A 146 -19.72 5.80 -2.95
N ASP A 147 -20.49 6.16 -3.98
CA ASP A 147 -21.17 5.20 -4.85
C ASP A 147 -20.13 4.36 -5.64
N ARG A 148 -19.12 4.98 -6.25
CA ARG A 148 -18.01 4.28 -6.93
C ARG A 148 -17.23 3.36 -5.99
N LYS A 149 -17.02 3.79 -4.74
CA LYS A 149 -16.36 2.99 -3.71
C LYS A 149 -17.20 1.77 -3.34
N ALA A 150 -18.51 1.93 -3.18
CA ALA A 150 -19.43 0.83 -2.91
C ALA A 150 -19.47 -0.18 -4.05
N GLU A 151 -19.56 0.29 -5.31
CA GLU A 151 -19.52 -0.56 -6.50
C GLU A 151 -18.22 -1.37 -6.59
N SER A 152 -17.08 -0.73 -6.31
CA SER A 152 -15.76 -1.40 -6.31
C SER A 152 -15.68 -2.49 -5.24
N ALA A 153 -16.18 -2.22 -4.03
CA ALA A 153 -16.24 -3.21 -2.96
C ALA A 153 -17.12 -4.41 -3.33
N GLU A 154 -18.30 -4.18 -3.92
CA GLU A 154 -19.16 -5.26 -4.42
C GLU A 154 -18.50 -6.09 -5.51
N ALA A 155 -17.79 -5.43 -6.45
CA ALA A 155 -17.09 -6.11 -7.53
C ALA A 155 -15.98 -7.03 -6.99
N GLU A 156 -15.27 -6.60 -5.95
CA GLU A 156 -14.25 -7.40 -5.28
C GLU A 156 -14.85 -8.64 -4.59
N VAL A 157 -15.97 -8.48 -3.87
CA VAL A 157 -16.70 -9.61 -3.25
C VAL A 157 -17.12 -10.62 -4.32
N LYS A 158 -17.75 -10.16 -5.40
CA LYS A 158 -18.15 -11.02 -6.53
C LYS A 158 -16.94 -11.72 -7.15
N ALA A 159 -15.79 -11.04 -7.29
CA ALA A 159 -14.56 -11.65 -7.81
C ALA A 159 -14.00 -12.74 -6.88
N ARG A 160 -14.00 -12.51 -5.57
CA ARG A 160 -13.60 -13.51 -4.56
C ARG A 160 -14.50 -14.74 -4.61
N GLU A 161 -15.82 -14.57 -4.71
CA GLU A 161 -16.78 -15.67 -4.85
C GLU A 161 -16.57 -16.48 -6.14
N ARG A 162 -16.38 -15.81 -7.28
CA ARG A 162 -16.06 -16.50 -8.55
C ARG A 162 -14.78 -17.32 -8.43
N THR A 163 -13.76 -16.75 -7.79
CA THR A 163 -12.47 -17.43 -7.57
C THR A 163 -12.63 -18.65 -6.68
N ALA A 164 -13.39 -18.55 -5.58
CA ALA A 164 -13.69 -19.67 -4.71
C ALA A 164 -14.42 -20.80 -5.46
N LYS A 165 -15.47 -20.49 -6.23
CA LYS A 165 -16.19 -21.46 -7.06
C LYS A 165 -15.28 -22.15 -8.09
N MET A 166 -14.37 -21.40 -8.70
CA MET A 166 -13.38 -21.95 -9.64
C MET A 166 -12.45 -22.95 -8.94
N LEU A 167 -11.97 -22.63 -7.73
CA LEU A 167 -11.11 -23.52 -6.94
C LEU A 167 -11.85 -24.78 -6.46
N GLU A 168 -13.16 -24.69 -6.24
CA GLU A 168 -14.00 -25.81 -5.82
C GLU A 168 -14.40 -26.76 -6.97
N ASN A 169 -14.34 -26.30 -8.22
CA ASN A 169 -14.70 -27.09 -9.40
C ASN A 169 -13.87 -28.39 -9.48
N ASP A 170 -14.54 -29.54 -9.59
CA ASP A 170 -13.92 -30.86 -9.59
C ASP A 170 -12.90 -31.06 -10.73
N GLN A 171 -13.14 -30.46 -11.90
CA GLN A 171 -12.18 -30.49 -13.01
C GLN A 171 -10.88 -29.74 -12.66
N TYR A 172 -11.01 -28.60 -11.97
CA TYR A 172 -9.85 -27.84 -11.50
C TYR A 172 -9.09 -28.61 -10.40
N LYS A 173 -9.79 -29.19 -9.42
CA LYS A 173 -9.18 -30.04 -8.39
C LYS A 173 -8.42 -31.21 -8.99
N LYS A 174 -9.03 -31.92 -9.95
CA LYS A 174 -8.41 -33.04 -10.65
C LYS A 174 -7.14 -32.61 -11.39
N ARG A 175 -7.23 -31.54 -12.20
CA ARG A 175 -6.08 -31.00 -12.94
C ARG A 175 -4.96 -30.51 -12.01
N LYS A 176 -5.31 -29.90 -10.88
CA LYS A 176 -4.33 -29.50 -9.85
C LYS A 176 -3.61 -30.70 -9.26
N ALA A 177 -4.33 -31.77 -8.91
CA ALA A 177 -3.74 -33.00 -8.39
C ALA A 177 -2.81 -33.68 -9.42
N GLU A 178 -3.21 -33.72 -10.69
CA GLU A 178 -2.38 -34.24 -11.79
C GLU A 178 -1.07 -33.43 -11.94
N LEU A 179 -1.13 -32.10 -11.86
CA LEU A 179 0.05 -31.23 -11.93
C LEU A 179 0.98 -31.38 -10.72
N GLU A 180 0.42 -31.58 -9.52
CA GLU A 180 1.20 -31.80 -8.30
C GLU A 180 1.91 -33.16 -8.34
N ALA A 181 1.23 -34.21 -8.82
CA ALA A 181 1.83 -35.54 -9.02
C ALA A 181 2.99 -35.50 -10.03
N ALA A 182 2.80 -34.85 -11.19
CA ALA A 182 3.84 -34.71 -12.21
C ALA A 182 5.07 -33.93 -11.73
N LYS A 183 4.92 -33.00 -10.78
CA LYS A 183 6.05 -32.29 -10.15
C LYS A 183 6.80 -33.16 -9.14
N ALA A 184 6.10 -34.05 -8.44
CA ALA A 184 6.72 -34.97 -7.48
C ALA A 184 7.54 -36.09 -8.18
N GLU A 185 7.19 -36.43 -9.42
CA GLU A 185 7.86 -37.47 -10.20
C GLU A 185 9.12 -36.98 -10.96
N LYS A 186 9.42 -35.68 -10.97
CA LYS A 186 10.65 -35.16 -11.60
C LYS A 186 11.85 -35.43 -10.68
N PRO A 187 12.82 -36.28 -11.05
CA PRO A 187 14.01 -36.50 -10.23
C PRO A 187 14.81 -35.20 -10.13
N LEU A 188 15.43 -34.96 -8.97
CA LEU A 188 16.54 -34.02 -8.86
C LEU A 188 17.65 -34.50 -9.79
N ASP A 189 17.79 -33.87 -10.97
CA ASP A 189 19.01 -33.96 -11.76
C ASP A 189 20.15 -33.40 -10.90
N THR A 190 20.90 -34.32 -10.29
CA THR A 190 22.18 -34.06 -9.65
C THR A 190 23.21 -33.81 -10.74
N HIS A 191 23.65 -32.56 -10.86
CA HIS A 191 24.90 -32.17 -11.52
C HIS A 191 25.76 -31.37 -10.54
#